data_AF-A0BLA9-F1
#
_entry.id   AF-A0BLA9-F1
#
_cell.length_a   1.000
_cell.length_b   1.000
_cell.length_c   1.000
_cell.angle_alpha   90.00
_cell.angle_beta   90.00
_cell.angle_gamma   90.00
#
_symmetry.space_group_name_H-M   'P 1'
#
loop_
_entity.id
_entity.type
_entity.pdbx_description
1 polymer ?
#
loop_
_entity_poly.entity_id
_entity_poly.type
_entity_poly.pdbx_seq_one_letter_code
_entity_poly.pdbx_strand_id
1 'polypeptide(L)' 'MEKSLLVNKYYTFVNLMRLDNDGKLLGKFTIEFSTYGIFGTISHNGDYLVTWNYKTKEIEVRKYND' A
#
# COMPACT_ATOMS: atom_id res chain seq x y z
N MET A 1 -7.52 -2.23 15.28
CA MET A 1 -7.54 -1.95 13.83
C MET A 1 -6.18 -2.28 13.27
N GLU A 2 -6.13 -3.32 12.45
CA GLU A 2 -4.90 -3.74 11.78
C GLU A 2 -4.91 -3.21 10.35
N LYS A 3 -3.76 -2.67 9.93
CA LYS A 3 -3.53 -2.18 8.57
C LYS A 3 -2.52 -3.13 7.93
N SER A 4 -2.92 -3.77 6.84
CA SER A 4 -2.11 -4.79 6.18
C SER A 4 -1.80 -4.38 4.74
N LEU A 5 -0.52 -4.53 4.34
CA LEU A 5 -0.08 -4.31 2.96
C LEU A 5 -0.14 -5.62 2.19
N LEU A 6 -0.88 -5.66 1.09
CA LEU A 6 -0.84 -6.78 0.14
C LEU A 6 -0.31 -6.27 -1.19
N VAL A 7 0.88 -6.75 -1.57
CA VAL A 7 1.43 -6.53 -2.91
C VAL A 7 0.82 -7.61 -3.82
N ASN A 8 0.10 -7.19 -4.87
CA ASN A 8 -0.69 -8.13 -5.68
C ASN A 8 0.15 -8.79 -6.80
N LYS A 9 -0.19 -10.05 -7.08
CA LYS A 9 0.35 -10.91 -8.14
C LYS A 9 0.18 -10.17 -9.49
N TYR A 10 1.20 -10.19 -10.36
CA TYR A 10 1.41 -9.32 -11.56
C TYR A 10 2.19 -8.01 -11.32
N TYR A 11 2.57 -7.71 -10.07
CA TYR A 11 3.59 -6.73 -9.67
C TYR A 11 3.31 -5.25 -10.00
N THR A 12 2.23 -4.88 -10.68
CA THR A 12 1.95 -3.48 -11.04
C THR A 12 1.07 -2.73 -10.05
N PHE A 13 0.53 -3.42 -9.04
CA PHE A 13 -0.43 -2.85 -8.08
C PHE A 13 0.00 -3.08 -6.63
N VAL A 14 -0.15 -2.03 -5.82
CA VAL A 14 -0.09 -2.09 -4.35
C VAL A 14 -1.49 -1.98 -3.81
N ASN A 15 -1.91 -2.94 -2.98
CA ASN A 15 -3.21 -2.91 -2.33
C ASN A 15 -3.01 -2.71 -0.83
N LEU A 16 -3.63 -1.67 -0.29
CA LEU A 16 -3.73 -1.41 1.14
C LEU A 16 -5.12 -1.84 1.60
N MET A 17 -5.18 -2.67 2.63
CA MET A 17 -6.44 -3.14 3.21
C MET A 17 -6.49 -2.80 4.70
N ARG A 18 -7.65 -2.30 5.14
CA ARG A 18 -7.96 -2.04 6.55
C ARG A 18 -8.88 -3.13 7.05
N LEU A 19 -8.49 -3.81 8.12
CA LEU A 19 -9.28 -4.84 8.76
C LEU A 19 -9.74 -4.38 10.15
N ASP A 20 -10.94 -4.78 10.55
CA ASP A 20 -11.35 -4.70 11.96
C ASP A 20 -10.69 -5.80 12.80
N ASN A 21 -11.00 -5.83 14.10
CA ASN A 21 -10.41 -6.81 15.01
C ASN A 21 -10.90 -8.24 14.76
N ASP A 22 -11.97 -8.42 13.97
CA ASP A 22 -12.51 -9.71 13.57
C ASP A 22 -11.99 -10.14 12.19
N GLY A 23 -11.05 -9.37 11.61
CA GLY A 23 -10.48 -9.62 10.29
C GLY A 23 -11.40 -9.24 9.12
N LYS A 24 -12.51 -8.55 9.36
CA LYS A 24 -13.43 -8.10 8.31
C LYS A 24 -12.86 -6.88 7.60
N LEU A 25 -13.00 -6.85 6.27
CA LEU A 25 -12.54 -5.74 5.44
C LEU A 25 -13.38 -4.48 5.68
N LEU A 26 -12.73 -3.43 6.20
CA LEU A 26 -13.31 -2.10 6.39
C LEU A 26 -13.06 -1.17 5.19
N GLY A 27 -11.98 -1.40 4.44
CA GLY A 27 -11.62 -0.57 3.29
C GLY A 27 -10.46 -1.12 2.47
N LYS A 28 -10.44 -0.76 1.18
CA LYS A 28 -9.41 -1.18 0.22
C LYS A 28 -8.98 0.01 -0.64
N PHE A 29 -7.67 0.21 -0.76
CA PHE A 29 -7.06 1.19 -1.64
C PHE A 29 -6.11 0.47 -2.59
N THR A 30 -6.26 0.74 -3.88
CA THR A 30 -5.42 0.16 -4.92
C THR A 30 -4.66 1.28 -5.60
N ILE A 31 -3.34 1.14 -5.68
CA ILE A 31 -2.47 2.07 -6.39
C ILE A 31 -1.81 1.31 -7.52
N GLU A 32 -1.98 1.80 -8.75
CA GLU A 32 -1.29 1.28 -9.94
C GLU A 32 0.01 2.07 -10.16
N PHE A 33 1.12 1.36 -10.30
CA PHE A 33 2.42 1.97 -10.64
C PHE A 33 2.89 1.59 -12.06
N SER A 34 2.15 0.72 -12.75
CA SER A 34 2.43 0.23 -14.11
C SER A 34 3.90 -0.22 -14.31
N THR A 35 4.51 -0.78 -13.25
CA THR A 35 5.88 -1.32 -13.25
C THR A 35 5.94 -2.52 -12.31
N TYR A 36 6.80 -3.50 -12.61
CA TYR A 36 6.89 -4.74 -11.84
C TYR A 36 7.84 -4.65 -10.63
N GLY A 37 8.54 -3.53 -10.46
CA GLY A 37 9.57 -3.33 -9.44
C GLY A 37 9.13 -2.40 -8.31
N ILE A 38 8.03 -2.73 -7.63
CA ILE A 38 7.51 -1.89 -6.53
C ILE A 38 7.91 -2.50 -5.19
N PHE A 39 8.53 -1.69 -4.34
CA PHE A 39 8.83 -2.05 -2.97
C PHE A 39 8.20 -0.99 -2.07
N GLY A 40 7.68 -1.40 -0.92
CA GLY A 40 7.09 -0.44 -0.02
C GLY A 40 6.87 -0.99 1.38
N THR A 41 6.66 -0.06 2.30
CA THR A 41 6.33 -0.34 3.69
C THR A 41 5.27 0.63 4.17
N ILE A 42 4.63 0.28 5.26
CA ILE A 42 3.64 1.11 5.94
C ILE A 42 4.29 1.58 7.26
N SER A 43 3.99 2.82 7.69
CA SER A 43 4.41 3.29 9.03
C SER A 43 3.79 2.42 10.13
N HIS A 44 4.37 2.44 11.34
CA HIS A 44 3.87 1.59 12.44
C HIS A 44 2.38 1.80 12.77
N ASN A 45 1.90 3.05 12.68
CA ASN A 45 0.49 3.42 12.84
C ASN A 45 -0.33 3.31 11.55
N GLY A 46 0.33 3.03 10.44
CA GLY A 46 -0.16 2.97 9.07
C GLY A 46 -0.84 4.20 8.52
N ASP A 47 -0.41 5.38 8.97
CA ASP A 47 -0.85 6.65 8.40
C ASP A 47 -0.10 7.00 7.12
N TYR A 48 1.07 6.38 6.90
CA TYR A 48 1.89 6.62 5.74
C TYR A 48 2.21 5.32 4.99
N LEU A 49 2.09 5.39 3.68
CA LEU A 49 2.61 4.41 2.74
C LEU A 49 3.86 4.99 2.07
N VAL A 50 4.99 4.30 2.19
CA VAL A 50 6.24 4.66 1.52
C VAL A 50 6.50 3.63 0.44
N THR A 51 6.68 4.08 -0.80
CA THR A 51 6.95 3.21 -1.95
C THR A 51 8.14 3.69 -2.76
N TRP A 52 8.94 2.76 -3.26
CA TRP A 52 9.91 2.99 -4.33
C TRP A 52 9.28 2.65 -5.68
N ASN A 53 9.22 3.63 -6.57
CA ASN A 53 8.67 3.48 -7.92
C ASN A 53 9.81 3.29 -8.94
N TYR A 54 9.96 2.08 -9.47
CA TYR A 54 11.02 1.78 -10.44
C TYR A 54 10.90 2.53 -11.77
N LYS A 55 9.71 3.00 -12.14
CA LYS A 55 9.48 3.75 -13.39
C LYS A 55 10.00 5.18 -13.28
N THR A 56 9.66 5.88 -12.20
CA THR A 56 10.07 7.28 -11.97
C THR A 56 11.45 7.37 -11.32
N LYS A 57 11.94 6.29 -10.69
CA LYS A 57 13.17 6.27 -9.88
C LYS A 57 13.05 7.16 -8.64
N GLU A 58 11.86 7.24 -8.06
CA GLU A 58 11.57 8.12 -6.93
C GLU A 58 11.01 7.34 -5.73
N ILE A 59 11.28 7.90 -4.55
CA ILE A 59 10.57 7.53 -3.32
C ILE A 59 9.32 8.39 -3.23
N GLU A 60 8.17 7.75 -3.10
CA GLU A 60 6.88 8.40 -2.96
C GLU A 60 6.33 8.12 -1.55
N VAL A 61 5.97 9.18 -0.83
CA VAL A 61 5.35 9.10 0.50
C VAL A 61 3.92 9.58 0.39
N ARG A 62 2.96 8.73 0.74
CA ARG A 62 1.53 9.04 0.71
C ARG A 62 0.96 8.99 2.11
N LYS A 63 0.27 10.05 2.50
CA LYS A 63 -0.53 10.06 3.72
C LYS A 63 -1.92 9.53 3.42
N TYR A 64 -2.39 8.64 4.28
CA TYR A 64 -3.78 8.22 4.27
C TYR A 64 -4.65 9.33 4.85
N ASN A 65 -5.58 9.86 4.05
CA ASN A 65 -6.64 10.74 4.53
C ASN A 65 -7.93 9.90 4.52
N ASP A 66 -8.60 9.83 5.68
CA ASP A 66 -9.93 9.22 5.82
C ASP A 66 -10.97 9.96 4.96
#